data_AF-A0A4Y7U4K5-F1
#
_entry.id   AF-A0A4Y7U4K5-F1
#
_cell.length_a   1.000
_cell.length_b   1.000
_cell.length_c   1.000
_cell.angle_alpha   90.00
_cell.angle_beta   90.00
_cell.angle_gamma   90.00
#
_symmetry.space_group_name_H-M   'P 1'
#
loop_
_entity.id
_entity.type
_entity.pdbx_description
1 polymer ?
#
loop_
_entity_poly.entity_id
_entity_poly.type
_entity_poly.pdbx_seq_one_letter_code
_entity_poly.pdbx_strand_id
1 'polypeptide(L)'
;AKDEEAVKEIYVAKGRPSDNPLIVHIHDKSQLNDFTQNISKETEILMDAFWPGPISFIVPYKSGFLSDRVTGGLQSVAVRMPSHHVGRAVLQLTNLPIAAPSANISGRPSPTKFEHVKHDLDG
;
A
#
# COMPACT_ATOMS: atom_id res chain seq x y z
N ALA A 1 -4.61 4.90 -4.23
CA ALA A 1 -5.23 3.56 -4.11
C ALA A 1 -6.71 3.53 -4.52
N LYS A 2 -7.40 4.68 -4.50
CA LYS A 2 -8.83 4.77 -4.83
C LYS A 2 -9.12 4.82 -6.35
N ASP A 3 -8.17 5.35 -7.11
CA ASP A 3 -8.29 5.53 -8.55
C ASP A 3 -7.82 4.26 -9.29
N GLU A 4 -8.69 3.68 -10.13
CA GLU A 4 -8.39 2.45 -10.85
C GLU A 4 -7.31 2.62 -11.91
N GLU A 5 -7.36 3.70 -12.70
CA GLU A 5 -6.37 3.96 -13.74
C GLU A 5 -5.00 4.24 -13.11
N ALA A 6 -4.95 5.02 -12.03
CA ALA A 6 -3.69 5.26 -11.32
C ALA A 6 -3.08 3.97 -10.74
N VAL A 7 -3.91 3.04 -10.25
CA VAL A 7 -3.42 1.74 -9.75
C VAL A 7 -2.95 0.85 -10.91
N LYS A 8 -3.66 0.86 -12.04
CA LYS A 8 -3.27 0.13 -13.25
C LYS A 8 -1.90 0.57 -13.76
N GLU A 9 -1.59 1.86 -13.75
CA GLU A 9 -0.28 2.37 -14.17
C GLU A 9 0.88 1.83 -13.31
N ILE A 10 0.66 1.50 -12.03
CA ILE A 10 1.67 0.82 -11.19
C ILE A 10 2.00 -0.57 -11.75
N TYR A 11 1.00 -1.33 -12.18
CA TYR A 11 1.20 -2.65 -12.77
C TYR A 11 1.92 -2.56 -14.11
N VAL A 12 1.52 -1.60 -14.96
CA VAL A 12 2.12 -1.35 -16.27
C VAL A 12 3.59 -0.97 -16.13
N ALA A 13 3.90 0.07 -15.34
CA ALA A 13 5.27 0.56 -15.15
C ALA A 13 6.22 -0.52 -14.63
N LYS A 14 5.73 -1.46 -13.82
CA LYS A 14 6.54 -2.53 -13.23
C LYS A 14 6.55 -3.82 -14.02
N GLY A 15 5.74 -3.96 -15.08
CA GLY A 15 5.46 -5.27 -15.69
C GLY A 15 4.96 -6.30 -14.68
N ARG A 16 4.16 -5.86 -13.69
CA ARG A 16 3.69 -6.70 -12.58
C ARG A 16 2.39 -7.43 -12.99
N PRO A 17 2.25 -8.72 -12.70
CA PRO A 17 0.96 -9.42 -12.84
C PRO A 17 -0.15 -8.76 -12.02
N SER A 18 -1.33 -8.56 -12.61
CA SER A 18 -2.45 -7.84 -11.99
C SER A 18 -3.12 -8.57 -10.83
N ASP A 19 -2.89 -9.88 -10.70
CA ASP A 19 -3.34 -10.73 -9.60
C ASP A 19 -2.46 -10.62 -8.35
N ASN A 20 -1.30 -9.94 -8.44
CA ASN A 20 -0.42 -9.75 -7.29
C ASN A 20 -0.80 -8.47 -6.52
N PRO A 21 -1.41 -8.57 -5.33
CA PRO A 21 -1.95 -7.43 -4.59
C PRO A 21 -0.89 -6.40 -4.20
N LEU A 22 -1.34 -5.18 -3.89
CA LEU A 22 -0.49 -4.06 -3.47
C LEU A 22 -0.69 -3.75 -1.98
N ILE A 23 0.38 -3.34 -1.31
CA ILE A 23 0.29 -2.84 0.06
C ILE A 23 -0.22 -1.40 0.01
N VAL A 24 -1.29 -1.13 0.75
CA VAL A 24 -1.85 0.21 0.96
C VAL A 24 -1.14 0.88 2.13
N HIS A 25 -0.66 2.09 1.91
CA HIS A 25 -0.01 2.91 2.92
C HIS A 25 -0.98 4.00 3.40
N ILE A 26 -1.03 4.19 4.72
CA ILE A 26 -1.89 5.17 5.41
C ILE A 26 -1.05 6.01 6.39
N HIS A 27 -1.52 7.20 6.76
CA HIS A 27 -0.85 8.05 7.76
C HIS A 27 -1.54 8.05 9.13
N ASP A 28 -2.83 7.72 9.17
CA ASP A 28 -3.66 7.67 10.37
C ASP A 28 -4.50 6.38 10.41
N LYS A 29 -4.63 5.77 11.60
CA LYS A 29 -5.30 4.47 11.77
C LYS A 29 -6.80 4.56 11.46
N SER A 30 -7.43 5.72 11.67
CA SER A 30 -8.85 5.94 11.37
C SER A 30 -9.17 5.77 9.87
N GLN A 31 -8.20 5.94 8.98
CA GLN A 31 -8.39 5.72 7.54
C GLN A 31 -8.76 4.26 7.22
N LEU A 32 -8.42 3.29 8.10
CA LEU A 32 -8.85 1.89 7.94
C LEU A 32 -10.37 1.76 7.89
N ASN A 33 -11.11 2.62 8.59
CA ASN A 33 -12.57 2.56 8.66
C ASN A 33 -13.22 2.73 7.28
N ASP A 34 -12.53 3.35 6.33
CA ASP A 34 -13.05 3.59 4.98
C ASP A 34 -13.08 2.30 4.14
N PHE A 35 -12.14 1.37 4.34
CA PHE A 35 -11.91 0.25 3.43
C PHE A 35 -11.61 -1.10 4.09
N THR A 36 -11.73 -1.20 5.41
CA THR A 36 -11.60 -2.47 6.14
C THR A 36 -12.85 -2.74 6.97
N GLN A 37 -12.97 -3.98 7.44
CA GLN A 37 -14.07 -4.42 8.30
C GLN A 37 -13.59 -5.52 9.24
N ASN A 38 -14.26 -5.66 10.39
CA ASN A 38 -14.08 -6.79 11.31
C ASN A 38 -12.60 -7.06 11.70
N ILE A 39 -11.80 -6.01 11.92
CA ILE A 39 -10.43 -6.16 12.41
C ILE A 39 -10.49 -6.71 13.84
N SER A 40 -9.74 -7.78 14.13
CA SER A 40 -9.72 -8.38 15.46
C SER A 40 -9.01 -7.49 16.48
N LYS A 41 -9.41 -7.60 17.75
CA LYS A 41 -8.82 -6.81 18.85
C LYS A 41 -7.32 -7.08 19.00
N GLU A 42 -6.88 -8.32 18.79
CA GLU A 42 -5.46 -8.71 18.83
C GLU A 42 -4.68 -8.03 17.72
N THR A 43 -5.27 -7.94 16.52
CA THR A 43 -4.67 -7.23 15.39
C THR A 43 -4.56 -5.74 15.70
N GLU A 44 -5.59 -5.13 16.31
CA GLU A 44 -5.55 -3.73 16.71
C GLU A 44 -4.45 -3.43 17.74
N ILE A 45 -4.27 -4.31 18.73
CA ILE A 45 -3.19 -4.21 19.74
C ILE A 45 -1.82 -4.24 19.06
N LEU A 46 -1.62 -5.15 18.10
CA LEU A 46 -0.36 -5.23 17.35
C LEU A 46 -0.15 -4.00 16.47
N MET A 47 -1.20 -3.48 15.84
CA MET A 47 -1.12 -2.23 15.09
C MET A 47 -0.69 -1.09 16.00
N ASP A 48 -1.28 -0.92 17.19
CA ASP A 48 -0.92 0.15 18.13
C ASP A 48 0.51 0.02 18.66
N ALA A 49 1.02 -1.21 18.79
CA ALA A 49 2.38 -1.46 19.24
C ALA A 49 3.43 -1.23 18.14
N PHE A 50 3.11 -1.55 16.88
CA PHE A 50 4.10 -1.59 15.79
C PHE A 50 3.92 -0.53 14.71
N TRP A 51 2.82 0.22 14.73
CA TRP A 51 2.61 1.36 13.85
C TRP A 51 2.79 2.69 14.58
N PRO A 52 3.40 3.70 13.92
CA PRO A 52 4.03 3.64 12.60
C PRO A 52 5.31 2.78 12.58
N GLY A 53 5.49 1.94 11.55
CA GLY A 53 6.62 1.01 11.52
C GLY A 53 6.73 0.11 10.28
N PRO A 54 7.57 -0.94 10.36
CA PRO A 54 7.88 -1.80 9.23
C PRO A 54 6.93 -2.98 9.02
N ILE A 55 5.91 -3.13 9.87
CA ILE A 55 4.96 -4.25 9.80
C ILE A 55 3.81 -3.89 8.86
N SER A 56 3.40 -4.83 8.02
CA SER A 56 2.15 -4.76 7.27
C SER A 56 1.17 -5.79 7.84
N PHE A 57 -0.10 -5.44 7.93
CA PHE A 57 -1.16 -6.36 8.36
C PHE A 57 -2.08 -6.67 7.19
N ILE A 58 -2.43 -7.95 7.02
CA ILE A 58 -3.47 -8.38 6.10
C ILE A 58 -4.78 -8.43 6.89
N VAL A 59 -5.75 -7.62 6.50
CA VAL A 59 -7.02 -7.48 7.21
C VAL A 59 -8.21 -7.63 6.27
N PRO A 60 -9.41 -7.96 6.77
CA PRO A 60 -10.58 -8.11 5.92
C PRO A 60 -10.90 -6.80 5.18
N TYR A 61 -11.11 -6.92 3.87
CA TYR A 61 -11.37 -5.80 2.99
C TYR A 61 -12.87 -5.46 2.95
N LYS A 62 -13.20 -4.17 2.97
CA LYS A 62 -14.54 -3.63 2.72
C LYS A 62 -14.52 -2.93 1.36
N SER A 63 -15.26 -3.47 0.39
CA SER A 63 -15.28 -2.97 -0.98
C SER A 63 -15.93 -1.59 -1.13
N GLY A 64 -15.65 -0.93 -2.26
CA GLY A 64 -16.29 0.33 -2.66
C GLY A 64 -15.47 1.60 -2.42
N PHE A 65 -14.42 1.55 -1.59
CA PHE A 65 -13.57 2.72 -1.33
C PHE A 65 -12.23 2.67 -2.06
N LEU A 66 -11.61 1.49 -2.16
CA LEU A 66 -10.36 1.28 -2.91
C LEU A 66 -10.68 0.70 -4.29
N SER A 67 -9.75 0.86 -5.23
CA SER A 67 -9.81 0.12 -6.49
C SER A 67 -9.67 -1.39 -6.21
N ASP A 68 -10.49 -2.22 -6.84
CA ASP A 68 -10.43 -3.68 -6.70
C ASP A 68 -9.09 -4.27 -7.20
N ARG A 69 -8.35 -3.52 -8.04
CA ARG A 69 -7.00 -3.88 -8.47
C ARG A 69 -6.01 -3.92 -7.30
N VAL A 70 -6.24 -3.16 -6.23
CA VAL A 70 -5.35 -3.15 -5.06
C VAL A 70 -5.29 -4.51 -4.39
N THR A 71 -6.42 -5.20 -4.29
CA THR A 71 -6.53 -6.50 -3.60
C THR A 71 -6.28 -7.69 -4.52
N GLY A 72 -6.17 -7.48 -5.84
CA GLY A 72 -6.10 -8.57 -6.81
C GLY A 72 -7.35 -9.45 -6.79
N GLY A 73 -8.51 -8.91 -6.37
CA GLY A 73 -9.77 -9.65 -6.23
C GLY A 73 -9.91 -10.42 -4.90
N LEU A 74 -8.96 -10.29 -3.97
CA LEU A 74 -9.04 -10.93 -2.66
C LEU A 74 -10.03 -10.22 -1.73
N GLN A 75 -10.58 -10.97 -0.77
CA GLN A 75 -11.44 -10.45 0.32
C GLN A 75 -10.62 -9.81 1.47
N SER A 76 -9.34 -9.55 1.24
CA SER A 76 -8.41 -8.98 2.22
C SER A 76 -7.51 -7.95 1.56
N VAL A 77 -7.00 -7.02 2.36
CA VAL A 77 -6.09 -5.96 1.94
C VAL A 77 -4.88 -5.92 2.86
N ALA A 78 -3.69 -5.77 2.27
CA ALA A 78 -2.46 -5.54 3.03
C ALA A 78 -2.31 -4.05 3.28
N VAL A 79 -2.16 -3.65 4.55
CA VAL A 79 -2.03 -2.24 4.95
C VAL A 79 -0.75 -2.04 5.74
N ARG A 80 -0.12 -0.87 5.63
CA ARG A 80 1.02 -0.43 6.43
C ARG A 80 0.93 1.04 6.79
N MET A 81 1.28 1.39 8.02
CA MET A 81 1.56 2.78 8.40
C MET A 81 3.07 2.95 8.50
N PRO A 82 3.76 3.53 7.50
CA PRO A 82 5.22 3.60 7.49
C PRO A 82 5.75 4.59 8.53
N SER A 83 6.91 4.30 9.13
CA SER A 83 7.57 5.20 10.11
C SER A 83 8.47 6.26 9.48
N HIS A 84 8.81 6.16 8.19
CA HIS A 84 9.73 7.09 7.54
C HIS A 84 9.07 8.46 7.33
N HIS A 85 9.67 9.52 7.85
CA HIS A 85 9.11 10.88 7.87
C HIS A 85 8.71 11.40 6.48
N VAL A 86 9.55 11.19 5.44
CA VAL A 86 9.20 11.57 4.06
C VAL A 86 7.93 10.87 3.56
N GLY A 87 7.83 9.54 3.75
CA GLY A 87 6.66 8.78 3.33
C GLY A 87 5.40 9.22 4.08
N ARG A 88 5.51 9.49 5.39
CA ARG A 88 4.40 10.03 6.18
C ARG A 88 3.97 11.42 5.73
N ALA A 89 4.92 12.31 5.43
CA ALA A 89 4.62 13.66 4.96
C ALA A 89 3.83 13.62 3.64
N VAL A 90 4.21 12.78 2.68
CA VAL A 90 3.44 12.59 1.43
C VAL A 90 2.02 12.09 1.70
N LEU A 91 1.88 11.10 2.58
CA LEU A 91 0.56 10.55 2.93
C LEU A 91 -0.32 11.58 3.66
N GLN A 92 0.26 12.41 4.52
CA GLN A 92 -0.46 13.49 5.22
C GLN A 92 -0.88 14.62 4.27
N LEU A 93 0.02 15.06 3.40
CA LEU A 93 -0.24 16.13 2.42
C LEU A 93 -1.34 15.74 1.43
N THR A 94 -1.33 14.49 0.97
CA THR A 94 -2.36 13.98 0.07
C THR A 94 -3.65 13.64 0.80
N ASN A 95 -3.56 13.27 2.08
CA ASN A 95 -4.66 12.72 2.88
C ASN A 95 -5.39 11.56 2.18
N LEU A 96 -4.65 10.72 1.45
CA LEU A 96 -5.17 9.59 0.68
C LEU A 96 -4.43 8.30 1.07
N PRO A 97 -5.09 7.13 1.02
CA PRO A 97 -4.38 5.86 1.01
C PRO A 97 -3.64 5.68 -0.32
N ILE A 98 -2.34 5.34 -0.25
CA ILE A 98 -1.47 5.17 -1.41
C ILE A 98 -1.08 3.69 -1.55
N ALA A 99 -1.40 3.09 -2.70
CA ALA A 99 -0.94 1.74 -3.02
C ALA A 99 0.51 1.86 -3.50
N ALA A 100 1.45 1.19 -2.84
CA ALA A 100 2.87 1.32 -3.15
C ALA A 100 3.61 -0.01 -2.94
N PRO A 101 3.87 -0.78 -4.02
CA PRO A 101 4.83 -1.89 -3.96
C PRO A 101 6.27 -1.35 -3.97
N SER A 102 7.25 -2.25 -3.99
CA SER A 102 8.65 -1.86 -4.23
C SER A 102 8.79 -1.14 -5.59
N ALA A 103 9.64 -0.11 -5.67
CA ALA A 103 9.75 0.75 -6.86
C ALA A 103 10.81 0.24 -7.88
N ASN A 104 10.65 -0.99 -8.35
CA ASN A 104 11.53 -1.66 -9.33
C ASN A 104 10.72 -2.39 -10.40
N ILE A 105 11.35 -2.77 -11.52
CA ILE A 105 10.76 -3.69 -12.49
C ILE A 105 10.57 -5.06 -11.82
N SER A 106 9.42 -5.71 -12.05
CA SER A 106 9.08 -6.99 -11.42
C SER A 106 10.13 -8.06 -11.72
N GLY A 107 10.55 -8.79 -10.67
CA GLY A 107 11.63 -9.78 -10.75
C GLY A 107 13.02 -9.23 -10.43
N ARG A 108 13.24 -7.90 -10.46
CA ARG A 108 14.50 -7.28 -10.01
C ARG A 108 14.57 -7.14 -8.48
N PRO A 109 15.78 -6.99 -7.90
CA PRO A 109 15.94 -6.65 -6.49
C PRO A 109 15.18 -5.37 -6.12
N SER A 110 14.66 -5.32 -4.89
CA SER A 110 13.98 -4.11 -4.40
C SER A 110 14.95 -2.94 -4.27
N PRO A 111 14.51 -1.71 -4.62
CA PRO A 111 15.37 -0.55 -4.56
C PRO A 111 15.52 -0.10 -3.10
N THR A 112 16.72 0.36 -2.75
CA THR A 112 17.03 0.94 -1.44
C THR A 112 17.66 2.32 -1.54
N LYS A 113 17.91 2.78 -2.78
CA LYS A 113 18.44 4.10 -3.11
C LYS A 113 17.66 4.70 -4.28
N PHE A 114 17.70 6.02 -4.40
CA PHE A 114 17.05 6.74 -5.49
C PHE A 114 17.57 6.28 -6.86
N GLU A 115 18.87 6.05 -6.99
CA GLU A 115 19.51 5.65 -8.25
C GLU A 115 18.97 4.30 -8.77
N HIS A 116 18.60 3.39 -7.86
CA HIS A 116 17.99 2.11 -8.24
C HIS A 116 16.60 2.32 -8.84
N VAL A 117 15.79 3.21 -8.24
CA VAL A 117 14.46 3.56 -8.75
C VAL A 117 14.59 4.23 -10.11
N LYS A 118 15.48 5.21 -10.22
CA LYS A 118 15.72 5.93 -11.47
C LYS A 118 16.17 4.98 -12.58
N HIS A 119 17.11 4.08 -12.31
CA HIS A 119 17.56 3.11 -13.30
C HIS A 119 16.44 2.23 -13.87
N ASP A 120 15.49 1.84 -13.02
CA ASP A 120 14.42 0.92 -13.40
C ASP A 120 13.19 1.63 -14.00
N LEU A 121 12.90 2.86 -13.59
CA LEU A 121 11.62 3.53 -13.83
C LEU A 121 11.76 4.97 -14.38
N ASP A 122 12.95 5.37 -14.88
CA ASP A 122 13.04 6.54 -15.77
C ASP A 122 12.22 6.26 -17.04
N GLY A 123 11.45 7.26 -17.49
CA GLY A 123 10.62 7.15 -18.69
C GLY A 123 11.39 7.15 -20.00
#